data_AF-A0A949XPA4-F1
#
_entry.id   AF-A0A949XPA4-F1
#
_cell.length_a   1.000
_cell.length_b   1.000
_cell.length_c   1.000
_cell.angle_alpha   90.00
_cell.angle_beta   90.00
_cell.angle_gamma   90.00
#
_symmetry.space_group_name_H-M   'P 1'
#
loop_
_entity.id
_entity.type
_entity.pdbx_description
1 polymer ?
#
loop_
_entity_poly.entity_id
_entity_poly.type
_entity_poly.pdbx_seq_one_letter_code
_entity_poly.pdbx_strand_id
1 'polypeptide(L)'
;MRGRFIDQAKLFSYISPEARVPEQRPLRRIRDLVREVLKQLSWSLGRLYACEGRPSVPPEQLLSALLLQVFYGIRSKRQLIEQLNYNLLFRWFVGLSPDDP
;
A
#
# COMPACT_ATOMS: atom_id res chain seq x y z
N MET A 1 17.75 29.60 -18.41
CA MET A 1 19.08 29.07 -18.07
C MET A 1 18.93 27.66 -17.53
N ARG A 2 19.80 26.71 -17.92
CA ARG A 2 19.73 25.31 -17.45
C ARG A 2 20.23 25.23 -16.00
N GLY A 3 19.43 24.66 -15.10
CA GLY A 3 19.80 24.47 -13.69
C GLY A 3 20.87 23.40 -13.49
N ARG A 4 21.55 23.44 -12.34
CA ARG A 4 22.49 22.38 -11.93
C ARG A 4 21.73 21.12 -11.50
N PHE A 5 22.20 19.97 -11.96
CA PHE A 5 21.72 18.67 -11.50
C PHE A 5 22.40 18.35 -10.17
N ILE A 6 21.63 18.30 -9.10
CA ILE A 6 22.10 17.98 -7.75
C ILE A 6 21.15 16.92 -7.19
N ASP A 7 21.69 15.81 -6.72
CA ASP A 7 20.90 14.81 -6.00
C ASP A 7 20.46 15.38 -4.65
N GLN A 8 19.18 15.72 -4.54
CA GLN A 8 18.60 16.26 -3.32
C GLN A 8 18.17 15.12 -2.40
N ALA A 9 19.12 14.58 -1.63
CA ALA A 9 18.81 13.69 -0.52
C ALA A 9 18.24 14.52 0.64
N LYS A 10 16.91 14.53 0.79
CA LYS A 10 16.26 15.08 1.99
C LYS A 10 16.18 14.00 3.05
N LEU A 11 16.69 14.29 4.25
CA LEU A 11 16.67 13.36 5.39
C LEU A 11 15.24 13.06 5.88
N PHE A 12 14.30 13.99 5.68
CA PHE A 12 12.89 13.85 6.04
C PHE A 12 11.98 14.37 4.91
N SER A 13 10.88 13.66 4.65
CA SER A 13 9.86 14.03 3.66
C SER A 13 8.46 13.90 4.26
N TYR A 14 7.82 15.02 4.61
CA TYR A 14 6.48 15.09 5.19
C TYR A 14 5.33 15.02 4.16
N ILE A 15 5.61 14.53 2.95
CA ILE A 15 4.62 14.53 1.87
C ILE A 15 3.71 13.32 2.03
N SER A 16 2.40 13.58 2.21
CA SER A 16 1.38 12.54 2.23
C SER A 16 1.37 11.77 0.91
N PRO A 17 1.40 10.42 0.94
CA PRO A 17 1.25 9.60 -0.26
C PRO A 17 -0.03 9.90 -1.03
N GLU A 18 -1.09 10.32 -0.33
CA GLU A 18 -2.36 10.75 -0.93
C GLU A 18 -2.19 11.92 -1.90
N ALA A 19 -1.31 12.87 -1.59
CA ALA A 19 -1.05 14.02 -2.44
C ALA A 19 -0.20 13.67 -3.68
N ARG A 20 0.50 12.54 -3.67
CA ARG A 20 1.34 12.09 -4.79
C ARG A 20 0.61 11.22 -5.81
N VAL A 21 -0.51 10.61 -5.45
CA VAL A 21 -1.30 9.79 -6.38
C VAL A 21 -2.26 10.71 -7.14
N PRO A 22 -2.19 10.78 -8.49
CA PRO A 22 -3.11 11.63 -9.26
C PRO A 22 -4.58 11.28 -9.01
N GLU A 23 -5.46 12.28 -8.97
CA GLU A 23 -6.90 12.11 -8.71
C GLU A 23 -7.61 11.29 -9.80
N GLN A 24 -7.22 11.45 -11.05
CA GLN A 24 -7.83 10.76 -12.19
C GLN A 24 -7.44 9.28 -12.31
N ARG A 25 -6.67 8.73 -11.35
CA ARG A 25 -6.16 7.38 -11.45
C ARG A 25 -7.24 6.35 -11.09
N PRO A 26 -7.54 5.35 -11.94
CA PRO A 26 -8.60 4.36 -11.68
C PRO A 26 -8.45 3.62 -10.35
N LEU A 27 -7.21 3.44 -9.90
CA LEU A 27 -6.88 2.75 -8.66
C LEU A 27 -7.44 3.46 -7.40
N ARG A 28 -7.73 4.76 -7.45
CA ARG A 28 -8.42 5.48 -6.36
C ARG A 28 -9.81 4.94 -6.10
N ARG A 29 -10.64 4.89 -7.13
CA ARG A 29 -12.00 4.37 -7.02
C ARG A 29 -12.01 2.91 -6.56
N ILE A 30 -11.06 2.10 -7.04
CA ILE A 30 -10.90 0.71 -6.61
C ILE A 30 -10.52 0.64 -5.13
N ARG A 31 -9.59 1.49 -4.68
CA ARG A 31 -9.15 1.53 -3.27
C ARG A 31 -10.32 1.83 -2.33
N ASP A 32 -11.17 2.78 -2.69
CA ASP A 32 -12.32 3.16 -1.86
C ASP A 32 -13.30 1.98 -1.70
N LEU A 33 -13.66 1.32 -2.81
CA LEU A 33 -14.51 0.13 -2.81
C LEU A 33 -13.90 -1.02 -2.00
N VAL A 34 -12.62 -1.29 -2.19
CA VAL A 34 -11.90 -2.35 -1.47
C VAL A 34 -11.89 -2.05 0.02
N ARG A 35 -11.63 -0.80 0.43
CA ARG A 35 -11.63 -0.41 1.84
C ARG A 35 -13.00 -0.54 2.47
N GLU A 36 -14.06 -0.19 1.75
CA GLU A 36 -15.43 -0.35 2.23
C GLU A 36 -15.75 -1.83 2.49
N VAL A 37 -15.48 -2.70 1.52
CA VAL A 37 -15.73 -4.15 1.64
C VAL A 37 -14.90 -4.76 2.77
N LEU A 38 -13.59 -4.45 2.83
CA LEU A 38 -12.72 -4.97 3.87
C LEU A 38 -13.14 -4.49 5.27
N LYS A 39 -13.63 -3.26 5.39
CA LYS A 39 -14.17 -2.74 6.65
C LYS A 39 -15.39 -3.55 7.11
N GLN A 40 -16.28 -3.93 6.19
CA GLN A 40 -17.43 -4.78 6.52
C GLN A 40 -17.00 -6.19 6.95
N LEU A 41 -15.90 -6.70 6.38
CA LEU A 41 -15.36 -8.03 6.72
C LEU A 41 -14.48 -8.03 7.99
N SER A 42 -14.00 -6.87 8.44
CA SER A 42 -13.04 -6.74 9.55
C SER A 42 -13.44 -7.52 10.80
N TRP A 43 -14.71 -7.49 11.20
CA TRP A 43 -15.18 -8.22 12.38
C TRP A 43 -15.13 -9.74 12.22
N SER A 44 -15.45 -10.26 11.04
CA SER A 44 -15.35 -11.69 10.74
C SER A 44 -13.91 -12.14 10.62
N LEU A 45 -13.05 -11.33 10.01
CA LEU A 45 -11.62 -11.60 9.91
C LEU A 45 -10.96 -11.58 11.29
N GLY A 46 -11.28 -10.61 12.14
CA GLY A 46 -10.72 -10.48 13.49
C GLY A 46 -10.99 -11.70 14.37
N ARG A 47 -12.14 -12.37 14.20
CA ARG A 47 -12.48 -13.62 14.94
C ARG A 47 -11.58 -14.81 14.59
N LEU A 48 -10.88 -14.78 13.45
CA LEU A 48 -9.96 -15.84 13.02
C LEU A 48 -8.54 -15.64 13.58
N TYR A 49 -8.24 -14.46 14.12
CA TYR A 49 -6.91 -14.11 14.64
C TYR A 49 -6.85 -14.36 16.15
N ALA A 50 -5.66 -14.74 16.62
CA ALA A 50 -5.41 -14.90 18.04
C ALA A 50 -5.49 -13.54 18.76
N CYS A 51 -6.05 -13.53 19.97
CA CYS A 51 -6.11 -12.32 20.80
C CYS A 51 -4.74 -11.96 21.42
N GLU A 52 -3.81 -12.92 21.47
CA GLU A 52 -2.50 -12.77 22.12
C GLU A 52 -1.36 -13.20 21.19
N GLY A 53 -0.16 -12.67 21.45
CA GLY A 53 1.06 -12.99 20.70
C GLY A 53 1.62 -11.81 19.90
N ARG A 54 2.55 -12.12 18.99
CA ARG A 54 3.17 -11.10 18.13
C ARG A 54 2.13 -10.58 17.13
N PRO A 55 1.92 -9.26 17.00
CA PRO A 55 1.04 -8.70 15.99
C PRO A 55 1.45 -9.15 14.58
N SER A 56 0.54 -9.86 13.92
CA SER A 56 0.68 -10.21 12.51
C SER A 56 0.24 -9.05 11.61
N VAL A 57 0.59 -9.11 10.33
CA VAL A 57 0.07 -8.17 9.32
C VAL A 57 -1.46 -8.28 9.27
N PRO A 58 -2.20 -7.15 9.29
CA PRO A 58 -3.65 -7.14 9.17
C PRO A 58 -4.12 -7.87 7.91
N PRO A 59 -5.17 -8.71 8.00
CA PRO A 59 -5.68 -9.45 6.85
C PRO A 59 -6.12 -8.53 5.71
N GLU A 60 -6.62 -7.33 6.02
CA GLU A 60 -7.03 -6.32 5.04
C GLU A 60 -5.86 -5.83 4.19
N GLN A 61 -4.69 -5.62 4.80
CA GLN A 61 -3.48 -5.22 4.06
C GLN A 61 -2.99 -6.35 3.16
N LEU A 62 -3.01 -7.59 3.67
CA LEU A 62 -2.63 -8.76 2.89
C LEU A 62 -3.54 -8.95 1.67
N LEU A 63 -4.86 -8.88 1.87
CA LEU A 63 -5.85 -8.99 0.79
C LEU A 63 -5.69 -7.86 -0.24
N SER A 64 -5.45 -6.63 0.22
CA SER A 64 -5.19 -5.49 -0.67
C SER A 64 -3.93 -5.70 -1.52
N ALA A 65 -2.88 -6.27 -0.96
CA ALA A 65 -1.65 -6.59 -1.70
C ALA A 65 -1.88 -7.70 -2.74
N LEU A 66 -2.71 -8.70 -2.43
CA LEU A 66 -3.08 -9.75 -3.40
C LEU A 66 -3.93 -9.21 -4.55
N LEU A 67 -4.79 -8.21 -4.31
CA LEU A 67 -5.51 -7.54 -5.38
C LEU A 67 -4.57 -6.82 -6.35
N LEU A 68 -3.53 -6.14 -5.84
CA LEU A 68 -2.49 -5.55 -6.69
C LEU A 68 -1.79 -6.60 -7.55
N GLN A 69 -1.55 -7.78 -6.99
CA GLN A 69 -0.97 -8.89 -7.74
C GLN A 69 -1.84 -9.28 -8.94
N VAL A 70 -3.16 -9.33 -8.78
CA VAL A 70 -4.11 -9.61 -9.87
C VAL A 70 -4.16 -8.45 -10.88
N PHE A 71 -4.31 -7.21 -10.42
CA PHE A 71 -4.46 -6.04 -11.30
C PHE A 71 -3.23 -5.76 -12.17
N TYR A 72 -2.04 -6.01 -11.63
CA TYR A 72 -0.77 -5.73 -12.30
C TYR A 72 -0.07 -6.98 -12.80
N GLY A 73 -0.71 -8.15 -12.73
CA GLY A 73 -0.16 -9.42 -13.23
C GLY A 73 1.18 -9.80 -12.57
N ILE A 74 1.36 -9.49 -11.29
CA ILE A 74 2.62 -9.76 -10.57
C ILE A 74 2.78 -11.27 -10.40
N ARG A 75 3.88 -11.83 -10.91
CA ARG A 75 3.99 -13.28 -11.07
C ARG A 75 4.31 -14.03 -9.78
N SER A 76 4.82 -13.35 -8.75
CA SER A 76 5.19 -13.98 -7.49
C SER A 76 4.97 -13.07 -6.28
N LYS A 77 4.81 -13.68 -5.11
CA LYS A 77 4.76 -12.95 -3.83
C LYS A 77 6.08 -12.24 -3.53
N ARG A 78 7.23 -12.80 -3.92
CA ARG A 78 8.53 -12.14 -3.79
C ARG A 78 8.56 -10.83 -4.58
N GLN A 79 8.14 -10.88 -5.84
CA GLN A 79 8.06 -9.70 -6.69
C GLN A 79 7.05 -8.67 -6.15
N LEU A 80 5.95 -9.12 -5.52
CA LEU A 80 4.99 -8.22 -4.87
C LEU A 80 5.64 -7.46 -3.71
N ILE A 81 6.39 -8.15 -2.84
CA ILE A 81 7.12 -7.52 -1.73
C ILE A 81 8.17 -6.54 -2.26
N GLU A 82 8.92 -6.92 -3.29
CA GLU A 82 9.88 -6.02 -3.94
C GLU A 82 9.18 -4.76 -4.46
N GLN A 83 8.04 -4.89 -5.14
CA GLN A 83 7.27 -3.74 -5.60
C GLN A 83 6.75 -2.89 -4.44
N LEU A 84 6.34 -3.48 -3.32
CA LEU A 84 5.93 -2.72 -2.14
C LEU A 84 7.09 -1.95 -1.49
N ASN A 85 8.35 -2.38 -1.67
CA ASN A 85 9.50 -1.67 -1.09
C ASN A 85 9.79 -0.32 -1.77
N TYR A 86 9.55 -0.20 -3.08
CA TYR A 86 9.88 1.05 -3.82
C TYR A 86 8.68 1.74 -4.47
N ASN A 87 7.56 1.04 -4.68
CA ASN A 87 6.42 1.60 -5.38
C ASN A 87 5.44 2.28 -4.41
N LEU A 88 5.59 3.61 -4.28
CA LEU A 88 4.76 4.42 -3.41
C LEU A 88 3.26 4.28 -3.68
N LEU A 89 2.86 4.07 -4.95
CA LEU A 89 1.45 3.85 -5.30
C LEU A 89 0.92 2.56 -4.67
N PHE A 90 1.71 1.49 -4.70
CA PHE A 90 1.28 0.20 -4.17
C PHE A 90 1.20 0.24 -2.65
N ARG A 91 2.19 0.88 -2.01
CA ARG A 91 2.15 1.15 -0.56
C ARG A 91 0.91 1.94 -0.18
N TRP A 92 0.62 3.02 -0.90
CA TRP A 92 -0.57 3.84 -0.70
C TRP A 92 -1.87 3.03 -0.85
N PHE A 93 -1.97 2.18 -1.87
CA PHE A 93 -3.14 1.33 -2.08
C PHE A 93 -3.39 0.41 -0.88
N VAL A 94 -2.35 -0.35 -0.49
CA VAL A 94 -2.38 -1.27 0.66
C VAL A 94 -2.61 -0.53 1.98
N GLY A 95 -2.16 0.72 2.08
CA GLY A 95 -2.21 1.52 3.32
C GLY A 95 -0.96 1.36 4.17
N LEU A 96 0.20 1.14 3.54
CA LEU A 96 1.50 1.23 4.17
C LEU A 96 2.05 2.66 4.07
N SER A 97 2.66 3.13 5.16
CA SER A 97 3.46 4.35 5.19
C SER A 97 4.69 4.20 4.29
N PRO A 98 5.27 5.27 3.74
CA PRO A 98 6.54 5.20 3.00
C PRO A 98 7.67 4.57 3.83
N ASP A 99 7.64 4.78 5.14
CA ASP A 99 8.69 4.36 6.08
C ASP A 99 8.44 2.99 6.74
N ASP A 100 7.27 2.37 6.49
CA ASP A 100 7.00 1.02 7.03
C ASP A 100 7.95 -0.02 6.38
N PRO A 101 8.35 -1.07 7.11
CA PRO A 101 9.17 -2.15 6.54
C PRO A 101 8.46 -3.00 5.48
#